data_AF-A0AAJ2BMR7-F1
#
_entry.id   AF-A0AAJ2BMR7-F1
#
_cell.length_a   1.000
_cell.length_b   1.000
_cell.length_c   1.000
_cell.angle_alpha   90.00
_cell.angle_beta   90.00
_cell.angle_gamma   90.00
#
_symmetry.space_group_name_H-M   'P 1'
#
loop_
_entity.id
_entity.type
_entity.pdbx_description
1 polymer ?
#
loop_
_entity_poly.entity_id
_entity_poly.type
_entity_poly.pdbx_seq_one_letter_code
_entity_poly.pdbx_strand_id
1 'polypeptide(L)' 'MRRLKRDPMERAFQRGYQHGIVGKSRDLCPFTQDAVRQAWLSGWREGRSDQWDGYVGTAGLQRMNQLQAAG' A
#
# COMPACT_ATOMS: atom_id res chain seq x y z
N MET A 1 5.69 17.18 -17.58
CA MET A 1 4.74 16.66 -16.55
C MET A 1 5.04 17.34 -15.23
N ARG A 2 4.15 18.23 -14.76
CA ARG A 2 4.25 18.79 -13.41
C ARG A 2 3.89 17.68 -12.43
N ARG A 3 4.91 16.98 -11.92
CA ARG A 3 4.73 15.93 -10.93
C ARG A 3 4.45 16.61 -9.59
N LEU A 4 3.16 16.87 -9.30
CA LEU A 4 2.73 17.27 -7.97
C LEU A 4 3.28 16.21 -7.00
N LYS A 5 4.02 16.62 -5.97
CA LYS A 5 4.56 15.68 -4.99
C LYS A 5 3.36 15.00 -4.34
N ARG A 6 3.09 13.74 -4.71
CA ARG A 6 2.12 12.86 -4.05
C ARG A 6 2.30 12.97 -2.55
N ASP A 7 1.18 13.12 -1.86
CA ASP A 7 1.15 13.37 -0.43
C ASP A 7 1.92 12.25 0.32
N PRO A 8 2.77 12.56 1.30
CA PRO A 8 3.51 11.55 2.06
C PRO A 8 2.60 10.48 2.67
N MET A 9 1.36 10.81 3.05
CA MET A 9 0.38 9.82 3.52
C MET A 9 -0.10 8.88 2.42
N GLU A 10 -0.42 9.41 1.23
CA GLU A 10 -0.85 8.58 0.08
C GLU A 10 0.25 7.61 -0.35
N ARG A 11 1.51 8.07 -0.35
CA ARG A 11 2.66 7.22 -0.63
C ARG A 11 2.85 6.14 0.43
N ALA A 12 2.65 6.50 1.70
CA ALA A 12 2.75 5.55 2.80
C ALA A 12 1.65 4.48 2.70
N PHE A 13 0.41 4.87 2.41
CA PHE A 13 -0.69 3.97 2.16
C PHE A 13 -0.38 2.97 1.03
N GLN A 14 0.04 3.46 -0.14
CA GLN A 14 0.38 2.60 -1.28
C GLN A 14 1.49 1.60 -0.93
N ARG A 15 2.55 2.05 -0.24
CA ARG A 15 3.61 1.16 0.24
C ARG A 15 3.10 0.11 1.22
N GLY A 16 2.22 0.52 2.13
CA GLY A 16 1.58 -0.38 3.09
C GLY A 16 0.83 -1.49 2.37
N TYR A 17 -0.03 -1.11 1.43
CA TYR A 17 -0.83 -2.03 0.63
C TYR A 17 0.03 -3.06 -0.12
N GLN A 18 1.11 -2.61 -0.77
CA GLN A 18 2.06 -3.51 -1.44
C GLN A 18 2.70 -4.51 -0.47
N HIS A 19 2.99 -4.10 0.77
CA HIS A 19 3.54 -5.02 1.77
C HIS A 19 2.49 -5.98 2.31
N GLY A 20 1.24 -5.51 2.45
CA GLY A 20 0.10 -6.32 2.87
C GLY A 20 -0.20 -7.44 1.87
N ILE A 21 -0.29 -7.11 0.58
CA ILE A 21 -0.65 -8.08 -0.47
C ILE A 21 0.43 -9.14 -0.71
N VAL A 22 1.69 -8.80 -0.46
CA VAL A 22 2.83 -9.75 -0.50
C VAL A 22 2.90 -10.60 0.78
N GLY A 23 2.12 -10.27 1.82
CA GLY A 23 2.13 -11.00 3.09
C GLY A 23 3.28 -10.62 4.04
N LYS A 24 3.92 -9.46 3.86
CA LYS A 24 5.02 -8.98 4.73
C LYS A 24 4.51 -8.51 6.10
N SER A 25 5.35 -8.53 7.13
CA SER A 25 4.97 -8.05 8.47
C SER A 25 4.74 -6.53 8.52
N ARG A 26 3.94 -6.05 9.50
CA ARG A 26 3.67 -4.63 9.72
C ARG A 26 4.86 -3.89 10.31
N ASP A 27 5.77 -4.62 10.93
CA ASP A 27 6.95 -4.08 11.60
C ASP A 27 7.99 -3.56 10.59
N LEU A 28 7.84 -3.90 9.31
CA LEU A 28 8.64 -3.35 8.21
C LEU A 28 8.25 -1.91 7.83
N CYS A 29 7.32 -1.29 8.56
CA CYS A 29 6.96 0.11 8.35
C CYS A 29 8.18 1.02 8.59
N PRO A 30 8.71 1.73 7.58
CA PRO A 30 9.88 2.58 7.73
C PRO A 30 9.55 3.97 8.31
N PHE A 31 8.28 4.24 8.62
CA PHE A 31 7.80 5.55 9.03
C PHE A 31 7.75 5.68 10.56
N THR A 32 8.41 6.72 11.06
CA THR A 32 8.42 7.08 12.50
C THR A 32 7.35 8.09 12.87
N GLN A 33 6.85 8.88 11.92
CA GLN A 33 5.75 9.82 12.15
C GLN A 33 4.42 9.06 12.27
N ASP A 34 3.68 9.29 13.36
CA ASP A 34 2.41 8.60 13.64
C ASP A 34 1.40 8.73 12.50
N ALA A 35 1.14 9.94 11.98
CA ALA A 35 0.16 10.14 10.90
C ALA A 35 0.49 9.32 9.64
N VAL A 36 1.76 9.32 9.23
CA VAL A 36 2.24 8.58 8.04
C VAL A 36 2.25 7.08 8.30
N ARG A 37 2.61 6.67 9.52
CA ARG A 37 2.57 5.27 9.97
C ARG A 37 1.14 4.73 9.97
N GLN A 38 0.16 5.52 10.44
CA GLN A 38 -1.25 5.13 10.40
C GLN A 38 -1.71 4.91 8.96
N ALA A 39 -1.39 5.81 8.03
CA ALA A 39 -1.71 5.64 6.62
C ALA A 39 -1.09 4.36 6.02
N TRP A 40 0.17 4.06 6.35
CA TRP A 40 0.83 2.81 5.95
C TRP A 40 0.14 1.57 6.52
N LEU A 41 -0.21 1.58 7.80
CA LEU A 41 -0.88 0.46 8.47
C LEU A 41 -2.29 0.23 7.93
N SER A 42 -3.00 1.28 7.51
CA SER A 42 -4.29 1.17 6.83
C SER A 42 -4.14 0.47 5.48
N GLY A 43 -3.21 0.94 4.63
CA GLY A 43 -2.93 0.29 3.34
C GLY A 43 -2.52 -1.16 3.51
N TRP A 44 -1.65 -1.46 4.48
CA TRP A 44 -1.20 -2.83 4.77
C TRP A 44 -2.32 -3.77 5.23
N ARG A 45 -3.31 -3.26 5.97
CA ARG A 45 -4.51 -4.02 6.33
C ARG A 45 -5.35 -4.34 5.10
N GLU A 46 -5.60 -3.35 4.24
CA GLU A 46 -6.32 -3.58 2.98
C GLU A 46 -5.60 -4.58 2.08
N GLY A 47 -4.29 -4.42 1.91
CA GLY A 47 -3.50 -5.36 1.11
C GLY A 47 -3.51 -6.79 1.68
N ARG A 48 -3.51 -6.95 3.01
CA ARG A 48 -3.62 -8.28 3.61
C ARG A 48 -5.02 -8.86 3.52
N SER A 49 -6.07 -8.05 3.64
CA SER A 49 -7.44 -8.51 3.39
C SER A 49 -7.54 -9.07 1.97
N ASP A 50 -7.07 -8.30 0.98
CA ASP A 50 -7.06 -8.73 -0.42
C ASP A 50 -6.20 -10.00 -0.61
N GLN A 51 -5.09 -10.13 0.11
CA GLN A 51 -4.27 -11.35 0.11
C GLN A 51 -5.02 -12.58 0.64
N TRP A 52 -5.76 -12.42 1.74
CA TRP A 52 -6.58 -13.47 2.34
C TRP A 52 -7.79 -13.83 1.48
N ASP A 53 -8.39 -12.84 0.81
CA ASP A 53 -9.48 -13.02 -0.15
C ASP A 53 -9.01 -13.70 -1.46
N GLY A 54 -7.73 -14.03 -1.57
CA GLY A 54 -7.17 -14.80 -2.69
C GLY A 54 -6.73 -13.96 -3.88
N TYR A 55 -6.67 -12.62 -3.77
CA TYR A 55 -6.15 -11.73 -4.81
C TYR A 55 -4.60 -11.74 -4.91
N VAL A 56 -3.97 -12.90 -4.72
CA VAL A 56 -2.51 -13.06 -4.80
C VAL A 56 -2.14 -13.70 -6.14
N GLY A 57 -1.37 -12.99 -6.97
CA GLY A 57 -0.95 -13.45 -8.31
C GLY A 57 -1.25 -12.44 -9.42
N THR A 58 -1.74 -12.90 -10.56
CA THR A 58 -2.11 -12.06 -11.72
C THR A 58 -3.21 -11.04 -11.38
N ALA A 59 -4.13 -11.41 -10.48
CA ALA A 59 -5.18 -10.52 -9.97
C ALA A 59 -4.61 -9.40 -9.06
N GLY A 60 -3.59 -9.70 -8.25
CA GLY A 60 -2.89 -8.72 -7.43
C GLY A 60 -2.09 -7.71 -8.26
N LEU A 61 -1.50 -8.15 -9.38
CA LEU A 61 -0.82 -7.27 -10.34
C LEU A 61 -1.77 -6.24 -10.97
N GLN A 62 -2.99 -6.65 -11.33
CA GLN A 62 -3.99 -5.75 -11.91
C GLN A 62 -4.44 -4.69 -10.91
N ARG A 63 -4.69 -5.08 -9.66
CA ARG A 63 -5.06 -4.16 -8.56
C ARG A 63 -3.92 -3.19 -8.22
N MET A 64 -2.69 -3.68 -8.19
CA MET A 64 -1.49 -2.87 -7.95
C MET A 64 -1.24 -1.88 -9.10
N ASN A 65 -1.53 -2.27 -10.35
CA ASN A 65 -1.47 -1.39 -11.52
C ASN A 65 -2.58 -0.31 -11.48
N GLN A 66 -3.79 -0.65 -11.00
CA GLN A 66 -4.86 0.33 -10.78
C GLN A 66 -4.49 1.39 -9.73
N LEU A 67 -3.88 0.99 -8.61
CA LEU A 67 -3.39 1.92 -7.60
C LEU A 67 -2.27 2.83 -8.12
N GLN A 68 -1.45 2.34 -9.05
CA GLN A 68 -0.36 3.09 -9.65
C GLN A 68 -0.86 4.08 -10.73
N ALA A 69 -1.91 3.70 -11.46
CA ALA A 69 -2.56 4.50 -12.50
C ALA A 69 -3.47 5.62 -11.95
N ALA A 70 -3.90 5.53 -10.69
CA ALA A 70 -4.76 6.52 -10.05
C ALA A 70 -4.03 7.79 -9.54
N GLY A 71 -2.88 8.18 -10.11
CA GLY A 71 -2.30 9.50 -9.78
C GLY A 71 -1.06 9.87 -10.56
#